data_AF-F8DBB5-F1
#
_entry.id   AF-F8DBB5-F1
#
_cell.length_a   1.000
_cell.length_b   1.000
_cell.length_c   1.000
_cell.angle_alpha   90.00
_cell.angle_beta   90.00
_cell.angle_gamma   90.00
#
_symmetry.space_group_name_H-M   'P 1'
#
loop_
_entity.id
_entity.type
_entity.pdbx_description
1 polymer ?
#
loop_
_entity_poly.entity_id
_entity_poly.type
_entity_poly.pdbx_seq_one_letter_code
_entity_poly.pdbx_strand_id
1 'polypeptide(L)' 'MEVIAGVLLFLVGTAGFLWPERALRFWFLGLLSEDALSDAGKLFFRGLGGVCTLIGTGLVLSGG' A
#
# COMPACT_ATOMS: atom_id res chain seq x y z
N MET A 1 -18.91 4.86 -7.10
CA MET A 1 -17.96 3.73 -6.86
C MET A 1 -16.51 4.19 -6.85
N GLU A 2 -16.14 5.22 -7.62
CA GLU A 2 -14.76 5.74 -7.70
C GLU A 2 -14.21 6.27 -6.37
N VAL A 3 -15.04 6.96 -5.58
CA VAL A 3 -14.63 7.43 -4.24
C VAL A 3 -14.27 6.27 -3.31
N ILE A 4 -15.05 5.19 -3.31
CA ILE A 4 -14.79 4.00 -2.49
C ILE A 4 -13.47 3.34 -2.93
N ALA A 5 -13.25 3.23 -4.24
CA ALA A 5 -11.99 2.73 -4.79
C ALA A 5 -10.81 3.62 -4.38
N GLY A 6 -10.98 4.95 -4.43
CA GLY A 6 -9.98 5.93 -4.00
C GLY A 6 -9.64 5.81 -2.51
N VAL A 7 -10.64 5.69 -1.64
CA VAL A 7 -10.45 5.50 -0.19
C VAL A 7 -9.72 4.19 0.10
N LEU A 8 -10.09 3.09 -0.57
CA LEU A 8 -9.42 1.80 -0.41
C LEU A 8 -7.96 1.86 -0.89
N LEU A 9 -7.70 2.46 -2.04
CA LEU A 9 -6.35 2.69 -2.57
C LEU A 9 -5.50 3.54 -1.63
N PHE A 10 -6.11 4.59 -1.05
CA PHE A 10 -5.44 5.45 -0.08
C PHE A 10 -5.03 4.68 1.18
N LEU A 11 -5.96 3.91 1.77
CA LEU A 11 -5.72 3.14 2.99
C LEU A 11 -4.69 2.03 2.77
N VAL A 12 -4.81 1.28 1.66
CA VAL A 12 -3.86 0.21 1.32
C VAL A 12 -2.49 0.81 0.98
N GLY A 13 -2.46 1.92 0.25
CA GLY A 13 -1.23 2.65 -0.09
C GLY A 13 -0.49 3.14 1.15
N THR A 14 -1.20 3.79 2.10
CA THR A 14 -0.60 4.27 3.34
C THR A 14 -0.10 3.12 4.20
N ALA A 15 -0.88 2.04 4.35
CA ALA A 15 -0.45 0.86 5.08
C ALA A 15 0.83 0.23 4.47
N GLY A 16 0.90 0.11 3.14
CA GLY A 16 2.08 -0.39 2.43
C GLY A 16 3.30 0.55 2.49
N PHE A 17 3.08 1.85 2.58
CA PHE A 17 4.14 2.86 2.72
C PHE A 17 4.76 2.87 4.13
N LEU A 18 3.90 2.88 5.16
CA LEU A 18 4.34 2.93 6.56
C LEU A 18 4.95 1.60 7.02
N TRP A 19 4.26 0.49 6.76
CA TRP A 19 4.66 -0.86 7.17
C TRP A 19 4.59 -1.85 6.01
N PRO A 20 5.51 -1.78 5.03
CA PRO A 20 5.50 -2.66 3.85
C PRO A 20 5.52 -4.14 4.25
N GLU A 21 6.34 -4.52 5.23
CA GLU A 21 6.49 -5.91 5.67
C GLU A 21 5.24 -6.46 6.35
N ARG A 22 4.63 -5.69 7.27
CA ARG A 22 3.37 -6.11 7.91
C ARG A 22 2.23 -6.15 6.91
N ALA A 23 2.16 -5.19 5.99
CA ALA A 23 1.15 -5.18 4.95
C ALA A 23 1.29 -6.42 4.07
N LEU A 24 2.48 -6.69 3.53
CA LEU A 24 2.77 -7.90 2.76
C LEU A 24 2.45 -9.18 3.53
N ARG A 25 2.90 -9.28 4.78
CA ARG A 25 2.64 -10.46 5.60
C ARG A 25 1.14 -10.65 5.85
N PHE A 26 0.38 -9.58 6.09
CA PHE A 26 -1.08 -9.64 6.21
C PHE A 26 -1.73 -10.11 4.90
N TRP A 27 -1.33 -9.54 3.76
CA TRP A 27 -1.84 -9.90 2.42
C TRP A 27 -1.53 -11.35 2.02
N PHE A 28 -0.37 -11.86 2.42
CA PHE A 28 0.04 -13.25 2.21
C PHE A 28 -0.32 -14.17 3.38
N LEU A 29 -1.29 -13.79 4.23
CA LEU A 29 -1.82 -14.62 5.33
C LEU A 29 -0.73 -15.14 6.30
N GLY A 30 0.33 -14.39 6.50
CA GLY A 30 1.43 -14.73 7.39
C GLY A 30 2.50 -15.64 6.78
N LEU A 31 2.38 -16.03 5.51
CA LEU A 31 3.30 -16.95 4.83
C LEU A 31 4.69 -16.36 4.57
N LEU A 32 4.83 -15.05 4.61
CA LEU A 32 6.11 -14.35 4.45
C LEU A 32 6.85 -14.25 5.79
N SER A 33 8.10 -14.73 5.81
CA SER A 33 9.04 -14.52 6.91
C SER A 33 9.46 -13.06 7.03
N GLU A 34 9.76 -12.59 8.24
CA GLU A 34 10.13 -11.20 8.55
C GLU A 34 11.40 -10.71 7.82
N ASP A 35 12.24 -11.61 7.33
CA ASP A 35 13.45 -11.29 6.55
C ASP A 35 13.38 -11.75 5.09
N ALA A 36 12.20 -12.14 4.60
CA ALA A 36 12.06 -12.58 3.20
C ALA A 36 12.26 -11.44 2.20
N LEU A 37 12.06 -10.18 2.63
CA LEU A 37 12.30 -9.01 1.79
C LEU A 37 13.69 -8.40 2.04
N SER A 38 14.50 -8.39 0.99
CA SER A 38 15.71 -7.57 0.92
C SER A 38 15.36 -6.08 1.08
N ASP A 39 16.29 -5.27 1.61
CA ASP A 39 16.14 -3.82 1.79
C ASP A 39 15.67 -3.09 0.52
N ALA A 40 16.14 -3.53 -0.65
CA ALA A 40 15.69 -3.00 -1.94
C ALA A 40 14.21 -3.30 -2.21
N GLY A 41 13.73 -4.48 -1.81
CA GLY A 41 12.32 -4.85 -1.90
C GLY A 41 11.47 -4.00 -0.95
N LYS A 42 11.93 -3.77 0.28
CA LYS A 42 11.23 -2.89 1.24
C LYS A 42 11.08 -1.48 0.67
N LEU A 43 12.14 -0.94 0.05
CA LEU A 43 12.11 0.38 -0.57
C LEU A 43 11.14 0.43 -1.76
N PHE A 44 11.12 -0.62 -2.60
CA PHE A 44 10.18 -0.73 -3.72
C PHE A 44 8.73 -0.74 -3.24
N PHE A 45 8.40 -1.55 -2.23
CA PHE A 45 7.04 -1.62 -1.69
C PHE A 45 6.61 -0.33 -1.00
N ARG A 46 7.54 0.37 -0.33
CA ARG A 46 7.27 1.73 0.14
C ARG A 46 6.94 2.66 -1.02
N GLY A 47 7.76 2.68 -2.07
CA GLY A 47 7.51 3.50 -3.26
C GLY A 47 6.13 3.21 -3.87
N LEU A 48 5.79 1.94 -4.05
CA LEU A 48 4.50 1.49 -4.56
C LEU A 48 3.34 1.95 -3.67
N GLY A 49 3.46 1.78 -2.34
CA GLY A 49 2.48 2.27 -1.37
C GLY A 49 2.29 3.80 -1.43
N GLY A 50 3.37 4.55 -1.61
CA GLY A 50 3.34 5.99 -1.82
C GLY A 50 2.56 6.38 -3.08
N VAL A 51 2.83 5.70 -4.21
CA VAL A 51 2.10 5.92 -5.46
C VAL A 51 0.62 5.59 -5.32
N CYS A 52 0.27 4.46 -4.70
CA CYS A 52 -1.12 4.10 -4.40
C CYS A 52 -1.82 5.14 -3.53
N THR A 53 -1.11 5.73 -2.56
CA THR A 53 -1.63 6.79 -1.69
C THR A 53 -1.95 8.05 -2.49
N LEU A 54 -1.05 8.46 -3.39
CA LEU A 54 -1.23 9.65 -4.23
C LEU A 54 -2.38 9.45 -5.22
N ILE A 55 -2.44 8.30 -5.88
CA ILE A 55 -3.52 7.96 -6.81
C ILE A 55 -4.87 7.86 -6.07
N GLY A 56 -4.89 7.22 -4.91
CA GLY A 56 -6.08 7.12 -4.06
C GLY A 56 -6.60 8.49 -3.65
N THR A 57 -5.70 9.38 -3.19
CA THR A 57 -6.02 10.78 -2.89
C THR A 57 -6.62 11.50 -4.11
N GLY A 58 -5.98 11.36 -5.28
CA GLY A 58 -6.47 11.97 -6.52
C GLY A 58 -7.86 11.48 -6.93
N LEU A 59 -8.13 10.18 -6.80
CA LEU A 59 -9.44 9.59 -7.07
C LEU A 59 -10.52 10.07 -6.09
N VAL A 60 -10.19 10.18 -4.80
CA VAL A 60 -11.12 10.73 -3.79
C VAL A 60 -11.45 12.18 -4.09
N LEU A 61 -10.46 12.99 -4.46
CA LEU A 61 -10.64 14.41 -4.79
C LEU A 61 -11.37 14.63 -6.13
N SER A 62 -11.23 13.72 -7.09
CA SER A 62 -11.87 13.83 -8.41
C SER A 62 -13.30 13.30 -8.44
N GLY A 63 -13.66 12.40 -7.51
CA GLY A 63 -15.01 11.80 -7.43
C GLY A 63 -15.91 12.40 -6.35
N GLY A 64 -15.42 13.39 -5.60
CA GLY A 64 -16.13 14.07 -4.50
C GLY A 64 -16.73 15.41 -4.89
#